data_AF-A0A934HBG6-F1
#
_entry.id   AF-A0A934HBG6-F1
#
_cell.length_a   1.000
_cell.length_b   1.000
_cell.length_c   1.000
_cell.angle_alpha   90.00
_cell.angle_beta   90.00
_cell.angle_gamma   90.00
#
_symmetry.space_group_name_H-M   'P 1'
#
loop_
_entity.id
_entity.type
_entity.pdbx_description
1 polymer ?
#
loop_
_entity_poly.entity_id
_entity_poly.type
_entity_poly.pdbx_seq_one_letter_code
_entity_poly.pdbx_strand_id
1 'polypeptide(L)'
;MPNHPSPTPTPLPSPHRNTRAIVRRARLEHLASELLRLGDAMRPPVPVENLYAHPPHDLWQPDPAVLAHATETTTPDIYHNRLDLARAVAQQISGSAWPLRLQLLGPHPLTEGEIEMFALALLLPTGLLAGVSEQQRTPQTIAIIFQTPINQAVTRLGELGYLAPGENDSLTQETTD
;
A
#
# COMPACT_ATOMS: atom_id res chain seq x y z
N MET A 1 -3.00 -30.48 52.33
CA MET A 1 -3.80 -29.44 51.67
C MET A 1 -3.02 -28.96 50.46
N PRO A 2 -3.52 -29.10 49.22
CA PRO A 2 -2.77 -28.69 48.03
C PRO A 2 -2.85 -27.19 47.82
N ASN A 3 -1.70 -26.58 47.57
CA ASN A 3 -1.52 -25.15 47.30
C ASN A 3 -1.84 -24.92 45.81
N HIS A 4 -2.93 -24.24 45.49
CA HIS A 4 -3.21 -23.82 44.11
C HIS A 4 -2.48 -22.50 43.82
N PRO A 5 -1.60 -22.44 42.80
CA PRO A 5 -1.05 -21.16 42.34
C PRO A 5 -2.15 -20.36 41.65
N SER A 6 -2.35 -19.11 42.10
CA SER A 6 -3.28 -18.17 41.46
C SER A 6 -2.82 -17.84 40.03
N PRO A 7 -3.76 -17.68 39.08
CA PRO A 7 -3.42 -17.31 37.71
C PRO A 7 -2.85 -15.88 37.65
N THR A 8 -1.67 -15.74 37.07
CA THR A 8 -1.02 -14.46 36.81
C THR A 8 -1.88 -13.61 35.87
N PRO A 9 -2.19 -12.34 36.19
CA PRO A 9 -2.97 -11.49 35.30
C PRO A 9 -2.19 -11.22 34.00
N THR A 10 -2.80 -11.58 32.87
CA THR A 10 -2.28 -11.27 31.54
C THR A 10 -2.24 -9.74 31.35
N PRO A 11 -1.08 -9.14 30.98
CA PRO A 11 -1.01 -7.72 30.74
C PRO A 11 -1.88 -7.35 29.54
N LEU A 12 -2.80 -6.40 29.73
CA LEU A 12 -3.63 -5.84 28.68
C LEU A 12 -2.75 -5.12 27.64
N PRO A 13 -3.06 -5.22 26.34
CA PRO A 13 -2.31 -4.53 25.29
C PRO A 13 -2.41 -3.00 25.45
N SER A 14 -1.26 -2.33 25.55
CA SER A 14 -1.19 -0.89 25.79
C SER A 14 -1.74 -0.08 24.59
N PRO A 15 -2.71 0.84 24.80
CA PRO A 15 -3.40 1.56 23.73
C PRO A 15 -2.48 2.47 22.88
N HIS A 16 -1.33 2.90 23.43
CA HIS A 16 -0.42 3.84 22.77
C HIS A 16 0.29 3.28 21.53
N ARG A 17 0.42 1.96 21.40
CA ARG A 17 1.09 1.34 20.24
C ARG A 17 0.24 1.48 18.97
N ASN A 18 -1.09 1.43 19.12
CA ASN A 18 -2.03 1.49 18.01
C ASN A 18 -2.10 2.90 17.40
N THR A 19 -2.17 3.94 18.23
CA THR A 19 -2.24 5.33 17.77
C THR A 19 -1.04 5.74 16.91
N ARG A 20 0.18 5.32 17.27
CA ARG A 20 1.38 5.64 16.49
C ARG A 20 1.36 4.98 15.11
N ALA A 21 0.93 3.72 15.02
CA ALA A 21 0.81 3.00 13.76
C ALA A 21 -0.24 3.66 12.85
N ILE A 22 -1.39 4.05 13.40
CA ILE A 22 -2.45 4.76 12.65
C ILE A 22 -1.93 6.09 12.09
N VAL A 23 -1.27 6.91 12.93
CA VAL A 23 -0.71 8.20 12.49
C VAL A 23 0.38 7.99 11.43
N ARG A 24 1.22 6.96 11.58
CA ARG A 24 2.26 6.63 10.62
C ARG A 24 1.68 6.22 9.26
N ARG A 25 0.64 5.39 9.26
CA ARG A 25 -0.11 5.01 8.06
C ARG A 25 -0.70 6.23 7.36
N ALA A 26 -1.38 7.11 8.11
CA ALA A 26 -1.96 8.33 7.55
C ALA A 26 -0.91 9.24 6.89
N ARG A 27 0.32 9.28 7.42
CA ARG A 27 1.44 10.03 6.82
C ARG A 27 1.92 9.41 5.51
N LEU A 28 1.97 8.08 5.42
CA LEU A 28 2.32 7.37 4.19
C LEU A 28 1.25 7.57 3.11
N GLU A 29 -0.02 7.49 3.47
CA GLU A 29 -1.15 7.83 2.58
C GLU A 29 -1.06 9.25 2.02
N HIS A 30 -0.79 10.19 2.91
CA HIS A 30 -0.67 11.58 2.53
C HIS A 30 0.54 11.80 1.60
N LEU A 31 1.69 11.17 1.90
CA LEU A 31 2.86 11.22 1.04
C LEU A 31 2.59 10.62 -0.35
N ALA A 32 1.88 9.50 -0.45
CA ALA A 32 1.49 8.90 -1.72
C ALA A 32 0.56 9.83 -2.50
N SER A 33 -0.43 10.42 -1.83
CA SER A 33 -1.36 11.39 -2.43
C SER A 33 -0.65 12.64 -2.95
N GLU A 34 0.32 13.15 -2.19
CA GLU A 34 1.17 14.26 -2.63
C GLU A 34 1.98 13.91 -3.87
N LEU A 35 2.53 12.70 -3.94
CA LEU A 35 3.28 12.24 -5.10
C LEU A 35 2.39 12.15 -6.34
N LEU A 36 1.20 11.58 -6.20
CA LEU A 36 0.21 11.51 -7.28
C LEU A 36 -0.18 12.89 -7.78
N ARG A 37 -0.37 13.85 -6.87
CA ARG A 37 -0.68 15.23 -7.22
C ARG A 37 0.45 15.90 -8.01
N LEU A 38 1.70 15.70 -7.57
CA LEU A 38 2.87 16.26 -8.27
C LEU A 38 3.06 15.63 -9.67
N GLY A 39 2.73 14.35 -9.83
CA GLY A 39 2.78 13.63 -11.10
C GLY A 39 1.52 13.74 -11.97
N ASP A 40 0.53 14.57 -11.59
CA ASP A 40 -0.80 14.66 -12.23
C ASP A 40 -1.50 13.30 -12.44
N ALA A 41 -1.27 12.37 -11.50
CA ALA A 41 -1.69 10.97 -11.54
C ALA A 41 -2.96 10.72 -10.70
N MET A 42 -3.90 11.66 -10.73
CA MET A 42 -5.10 11.66 -9.87
C MET A 42 -6.30 10.90 -10.46
N ARG A 43 -6.05 9.89 -11.32
CA ARG A 43 -7.09 9.06 -11.93
C ARG A 43 -6.63 7.60 -11.99
N PRO A 44 -7.55 6.63 -11.78
CA PRO A 44 -7.23 5.24 -12.01
C PRO A 44 -7.24 4.90 -13.51
N PRO A 45 -6.43 3.92 -13.95
CA PRO A 45 -5.33 3.32 -13.19
C PRO A 45 -4.20 4.35 -12.99
N VAL A 46 -3.54 4.30 -11.84
CA VAL A 46 -2.38 5.17 -11.57
C VAL A 46 -1.26 4.81 -12.56
N PRO A 47 -0.71 5.77 -13.32
CA PRO A 47 0.33 5.48 -14.31
C PRO A 47 1.71 5.32 -13.64
N VAL A 48 1.88 4.27 -12.84
CA VAL A 48 3.08 4.03 -12.02
C VAL A 48 4.36 3.90 -12.86
N GLU A 49 4.26 3.38 -14.08
CA GLU A 49 5.35 3.27 -15.04
C GLU A 49 5.85 4.64 -15.47
N ASN A 50 4.91 5.53 -15.83
CA ASN A 50 5.21 6.91 -16.18
C ASN A 50 5.76 7.67 -14.97
N LEU A 51 5.16 7.48 -13.80
CA LEU A 51 5.60 8.13 -12.57
C LEU A 51 7.04 7.74 -12.22
N TYR A 52 7.40 6.45 -12.32
CA TYR A 52 8.77 5.97 -12.08
C TYR A 52 9.77 6.49 -13.11
N ALA A 53 9.41 6.43 -14.41
CA ALA A 53 10.27 6.87 -15.51
C ALA A 53 10.45 8.39 -15.57
N HIS A 54 9.48 9.15 -15.08
CA HIS A 54 9.44 10.61 -15.11
C HIS A 54 9.11 11.17 -13.72
N PRO A 55 10.05 11.07 -12.75
CA PRO A 55 9.85 11.57 -11.41
C PRO A 55 9.46 13.05 -11.44
N PRO A 56 8.39 13.45 -10.75
CA PRO A 56 8.05 14.86 -10.68
C PRO A 56 9.18 15.61 -9.98
N HIS A 57 9.53 16.80 -10.46
CA HIS A 57 10.58 17.65 -9.88
C HIS A 57 11.95 16.95 -9.67
N ASP A 58 12.29 15.96 -10.50
CA ASP A 58 13.55 15.22 -10.43
C ASP A 58 13.80 14.60 -9.03
N LEU A 59 12.72 14.15 -8.36
CA LEU A 59 12.79 13.59 -7.00
C LEU A 59 13.73 12.38 -6.88
N TRP A 60 13.90 11.62 -7.96
CA TRP A 60 14.88 10.53 -8.07
C TRP A 60 15.43 10.44 -9.49
N GLN A 61 16.41 9.56 -9.70
CA GLN A 61 16.91 9.19 -11.02
C GLN A 61 16.37 7.80 -11.35
N PRO A 62 15.58 7.64 -12.43
CA PRO A 62 15.02 6.34 -12.81
C PRO A 62 16.13 5.34 -13.14
N ASP A 63 16.03 4.13 -12.59
CA ASP A 63 16.88 3.02 -13.00
C ASP A 63 16.24 2.30 -14.20
N PRO A 64 16.87 2.30 -15.40
CA PRO A 64 16.33 1.61 -16.57
C PRO A 64 16.24 0.08 -16.39
N ALA A 65 17.05 -0.53 -15.53
CA ALA A 65 16.98 -1.96 -15.25
C ALA A 65 15.68 -2.33 -14.54
N VAL A 66 15.22 -1.49 -13.62
CA VAL A 66 13.94 -1.65 -12.92
C VAL A 66 12.76 -1.53 -13.90
N LEU A 67 12.82 -0.56 -14.82
CA LEU A 67 11.79 -0.41 -15.86
C LEU A 67 11.74 -1.61 -16.81
N ALA A 68 12.90 -2.12 -17.22
CA ALA A 68 12.97 -3.32 -18.06
C ALA A 68 12.33 -4.51 -17.36
N HIS A 69 12.64 -4.73 -16.08
CA HIS A 69 12.07 -5.82 -15.30
C HIS A 69 10.54 -5.70 -15.14
N ALA A 70 10.02 -4.48 -14.95
CA ALA A 70 8.58 -4.25 -14.86
C ALA A 70 7.82 -4.65 -16.14
N THR A 71 8.48 -4.65 -17.30
CA THR A 71 7.87 -5.07 -18.58
C THR A 71 7.94 -6.59 -18.82
N GLU A 72 8.75 -7.32 -18.06
CA GLU A 72 8.88 -8.77 -18.18
C GLU A 72 7.73 -9.48 -17.46
N THR A 73 6.72 -9.92 -18.21
CA THR A 73 5.60 -10.69 -17.65
C THR A 73 5.99 -12.16 -17.50
N THR A 74 6.52 -12.54 -16.33
CA THR A 74 6.83 -13.95 -16.00
C THR A 74 5.91 -14.53 -14.92
N THR A 75 5.10 -13.68 -14.28
CA THR A 75 4.19 -14.03 -13.19
C THR A 75 2.76 -14.27 -13.68
N PRO A 76 1.98 -15.14 -13.00
CA PRO A 76 0.60 -15.45 -13.39
C PRO A 76 -0.37 -14.28 -13.14
N ASP A 77 -0.03 -13.33 -12.26
CA ASP A 77 -0.82 -12.13 -12.00
C ASP A 77 -0.29 -10.94 -12.82
N ILE A 78 -1.09 -10.54 -13.81
CA ILE A 78 -0.78 -9.46 -14.76
C ILE A 78 -0.51 -8.10 -14.12
N TYR A 79 -0.90 -7.90 -12.85
CA TYR A 79 -0.70 -6.65 -12.13
C TYR A 79 0.46 -6.69 -11.12
N HIS A 80 1.14 -7.83 -10.97
CA HIS A 80 2.22 -7.97 -9.99
C HIS A 80 3.38 -6.98 -10.25
N ASN A 81 3.78 -6.85 -11.51
CA ASN A 81 4.86 -5.94 -11.91
C ASN A 81 4.58 -4.48 -11.55
N ARG A 82 3.30 -4.07 -11.53
CA ARG A 82 2.88 -2.71 -11.13
C ARG A 82 3.07 -2.48 -9.64
N LEU A 83 2.82 -3.50 -8.82
CA LEU A 83 3.08 -3.47 -7.39
C LEU A 83 4.59 -3.36 -7.11
N ASP A 84 5.40 -4.17 -7.80
CA ASP A 84 6.86 -4.11 -7.64
C ASP A 84 7.42 -2.75 -8.07
N LEU A 85 6.90 -2.18 -9.15
CA LEU A 85 7.30 -0.84 -9.56
C LEU A 85 6.86 0.24 -8.56
N ALA A 86 5.66 0.10 -7.97
CA ALA A 86 5.21 0.98 -6.88
C ALA A 86 6.12 0.85 -5.62
N ARG A 87 6.61 -0.35 -5.30
CA ARG A 87 7.60 -0.57 -4.24
C ARG A 87 8.95 0.07 -4.59
N ALA A 88 9.39 -0.01 -5.84
CA ALA A 88 10.58 0.69 -6.30
C ALA A 88 10.44 2.22 -6.15
N VAL A 89 9.27 2.80 -6.50
CA VAL A 89 8.98 4.22 -6.21
C VAL A 89 9.10 4.51 -4.71
N ALA A 90 8.51 3.68 -3.85
CA ALA A 90 8.58 3.85 -2.40
C ALA A 90 10.03 3.84 -1.87
N GLN A 91 10.88 2.96 -2.41
CA GLN A 91 12.30 2.89 -2.08
C GLN A 91 13.06 4.16 -2.51
N GLN A 92 12.80 4.65 -3.72
CA GLN A 92 13.40 5.91 -4.20
C GLN A 92 12.99 7.10 -3.31
N ILE A 93 11.71 7.19 -2.97
CA ILE A 93 11.18 8.20 -2.06
C ILE A 93 11.83 8.09 -0.68
N SER A 94 11.98 6.88 -0.14
CA SER A 94 12.62 6.61 1.15
C SER A 94 14.08 7.06 1.18
N GLY A 95 14.81 6.95 0.06
CA GLY A 95 16.20 7.42 -0.05
C GLY A 95 16.32 8.93 -0.28
N SER A 96 15.22 9.61 -0.58
CA SER A 96 15.21 11.03 -0.91
C SER A 96 15.03 11.94 0.32
N ALA A 97 15.38 13.22 0.18
CA ALA A 97 15.11 14.24 1.21
C ALA A 97 13.65 14.74 1.21
N TRP A 98 12.82 14.30 0.26
CA TRP A 98 11.50 14.88 0.03
C TRP A 98 10.49 14.64 1.16
N PRO A 99 10.35 13.42 1.72
CA PRO A 99 9.44 13.21 2.84
C PRO A 99 9.79 14.02 4.10
N LEU A 100 11.08 14.30 4.30
CA LEU A 100 11.58 15.14 5.39
C LEU A 100 11.21 16.61 5.17
N ARG A 101 11.33 17.12 3.94
CA ARG A 101 10.93 18.50 3.60
C ARG A 101 9.44 18.73 3.84
N LEU A 102 8.61 17.72 3.59
CA LEU A 102 7.17 17.76 3.88
C LEU A 102 6.83 17.57 5.36
N GLN A 103 7.83 17.28 6.22
CA GLN A 103 7.66 16.99 7.65
C GLN A 103 6.70 15.82 7.95
N LEU A 104 6.51 14.93 6.97
CA LEU A 104 5.60 13.79 7.09
C LEU A 104 6.28 12.59 7.74
N LEU A 105 7.53 12.35 7.36
CA LEU A 105 8.33 11.23 7.86
C LEU A 105 9.57 11.74 8.59
N GLY A 106 10.05 10.93 9.55
CA GLY A 106 11.32 11.19 10.22
C GLY A 106 12.53 10.93 9.30
N PRO A 107 13.75 11.08 9.82
CA PRO A 107 14.99 10.93 9.04
C PRO A 107 15.34 9.47 8.72
N HIS A 108 14.60 8.50 9.29
CA HIS A 108 14.85 7.09 9.07
C HIS A 108 14.23 6.63 7.75
N PRO A 109 14.91 5.73 7.00
CA PRO A 109 14.32 5.12 5.82
C PRO A 109 13.06 4.33 6.19
N LEU A 110 12.18 4.16 5.21
CA LEU A 110 10.99 3.32 5.33
C LEU A 110 11.41 1.87 5.61
N THR A 111 10.69 1.24 6.54
CA THR A 111 10.79 -0.22 6.73
C THR A 111 10.08 -0.96 5.60
N GLU A 112 10.33 -2.26 5.44
CA GLU A 112 9.70 -3.06 4.38
C GLU A 112 8.16 -2.99 4.40
N GLY A 113 7.55 -3.10 5.59
CA GLY A 113 6.10 -2.97 5.72
C GLY A 113 5.58 -1.56 5.40
N GLU A 114 6.41 -0.52 5.57
CA GLU A 114 6.05 0.85 5.19
C GLU A 114 6.21 1.08 3.68
N ILE A 115 7.19 0.44 3.04
CA ILE A 115 7.36 0.41 1.59
C ILE A 115 6.13 -0.24 0.95
N GLU A 116 5.71 -1.41 1.45
CA GLU A 116 4.51 -2.10 0.96
C GLU A 116 3.25 -1.25 1.17
N MET A 117 3.07 -0.68 2.36
CA MET A 117 1.94 0.19 2.65
C MET A 117 1.90 1.44 1.76
N PHE A 118 3.06 2.05 1.49
CA PHE A 118 3.16 3.18 0.58
C PHE A 118 2.83 2.76 -0.86
N ALA A 119 3.37 1.64 -1.33
CA ALA A 119 3.11 1.12 -2.67
C ALA A 119 1.60 0.85 -2.87
N LEU A 120 0.95 0.25 -1.87
CA LEU A 120 -0.50 0.05 -1.86
C LEU A 120 -1.27 1.37 -1.86
N ALA A 121 -0.86 2.33 -1.03
CA ALA A 121 -1.46 3.66 -1.00
C ALA A 121 -1.29 4.41 -2.33
N LEU A 122 -0.19 4.17 -3.04
CA LEU A 122 0.09 4.77 -4.35
C LEU A 122 -0.80 4.18 -5.43
N LEU A 123 -0.97 2.85 -5.48
CA LEU A 123 -1.80 2.18 -6.48
C LEU A 123 -3.30 2.31 -6.19
N LEU A 124 -3.67 2.27 -4.90
CA LEU A 124 -5.05 2.29 -4.40
C LEU A 124 -5.24 3.42 -3.37
N PRO A 125 -5.09 4.69 -3.78
CA PRO A 125 -5.20 5.82 -2.87
C PRO A 125 -6.61 5.94 -2.32
N THR A 126 -6.73 6.19 -1.01
CA THR A 126 -8.03 6.26 -0.32
C THR A 126 -8.97 7.27 -0.98
N GLY A 127 -8.44 8.42 -1.44
CA GLY A 127 -9.25 9.45 -2.10
C GLY A 127 -9.90 8.98 -3.41
N LEU A 128 -9.20 8.18 -4.22
CA LEU A 128 -9.78 7.65 -5.46
C LEU A 128 -10.74 6.49 -5.18
N LEU A 129 -10.42 5.62 -4.22
CA LEU A 129 -11.32 4.55 -3.78
C LEU A 129 -12.65 5.09 -3.23
N ALA A 130 -12.59 6.20 -2.49
CA ALA A 130 -13.79 6.88 -1.98
C ALA A 130 -14.70 7.40 -3.10
N GLY A 131 -14.16 7.67 -4.29
CA GLY A 131 -14.94 8.06 -5.48
C GLY A 131 -15.64 6.91 -6.20
N VAL A 132 -15.26 5.65 -5.91
CA VAL A 132 -15.92 4.46 -6.49
C VAL A 132 -17.24 4.23 -5.76
N SER A 133 -18.31 3.91 -6.50
CA SER A 133 -19.62 3.60 -5.90
C SER A 133 -19.54 2.35 -5.01
N GLU A 134 -20.35 2.30 -3.96
CA GLU A 134 -20.33 1.18 -2.99
C GLU A 134 -20.54 -0.18 -3.67
N GLN A 135 -21.44 -0.26 -4.65
CA GLN A 135 -21.70 -1.48 -5.44
C GLN A 135 -20.49 -1.95 -6.26
N GLN A 136 -19.55 -1.06 -6.55
CA GLN A 136 -18.33 -1.36 -7.31
C GLN A 136 -17.11 -1.60 -6.40
N ARG A 137 -17.24 -1.47 -5.08
CA ARG A 137 -16.14 -1.71 -4.12
C ARG A 137 -15.97 -3.21 -3.80
N THR A 138 -16.04 -4.06 -4.82
CA THR A 138 -15.68 -5.48 -4.69
C THR A 138 -14.20 -5.67 -5.04
N PRO A 139 -13.50 -6.65 -4.47
CA PRO A 139 -12.08 -6.87 -4.78
C PRO A 139 -11.79 -7.04 -6.27
N GLN A 140 -12.63 -7.77 -7.01
CA GLN A 140 -12.47 -8.01 -8.44
C GLN A 140 -12.60 -6.71 -9.24
N THR A 141 -13.63 -5.91 -8.95
CA THR A 141 -13.86 -4.66 -9.66
C THR A 141 -12.75 -3.64 -9.36
N ILE A 142 -12.30 -3.56 -8.10
CA ILE A 142 -11.19 -2.70 -7.70
C ILE A 142 -9.87 -3.14 -8.33
N ALA A 143 -9.57 -4.43 -8.36
CA ALA A 143 -8.39 -4.97 -9.03
C ALA A 143 -8.32 -4.54 -10.50
N ILE A 144 -9.45 -4.60 -11.20
CA ILE A 144 -9.56 -4.20 -12.61
C ILE A 144 -9.44 -2.68 -12.78
N ILE A 145 -10.19 -1.88 -12.01
CA ILE A 145 -10.21 -0.41 -12.14
C ILE A 145 -8.83 0.18 -11.86
N PHE A 146 -8.16 -0.29 -10.81
CA PHE A 146 -6.87 0.25 -10.36
C PHE A 146 -5.67 -0.50 -10.94
N GLN A 147 -5.90 -1.61 -11.64
CA GLN A 147 -4.86 -2.49 -12.19
C GLN A 147 -3.85 -2.89 -11.11
N THR A 148 -4.38 -3.58 -10.10
CA THR A 148 -3.64 -4.05 -8.93
C THR A 148 -3.93 -5.53 -8.69
N PRO A 149 -3.00 -6.30 -8.12
CA PRO A 149 -3.26 -7.68 -7.72
C PRO A 149 -4.52 -7.81 -6.85
N ILE A 150 -5.29 -8.87 -7.05
CA ILE A 150 -6.58 -9.05 -6.35
C ILE A 150 -6.41 -9.18 -4.84
N ASN A 151 -5.38 -9.90 -4.39
CA ASN A 151 -5.05 -10.02 -2.96
C ASN A 151 -4.77 -8.66 -2.33
N GLN A 152 -4.14 -7.75 -3.07
CA GLN A 152 -3.88 -6.38 -2.61
C GLN A 152 -5.16 -5.53 -2.57
N ALA A 153 -6.07 -5.71 -3.53
CA ALA A 153 -7.39 -5.09 -3.48
C ALA A 153 -8.18 -5.58 -2.25
N VAL A 154 -8.17 -6.89 -1.95
CA VAL A 154 -8.80 -7.46 -0.75
C VAL A 154 -8.23 -6.82 0.52
N THR A 155 -6.90 -6.87 0.69
CA THR A 155 -6.22 -6.26 1.84
C THR A 155 -6.64 -4.81 2.01
N ARG A 156 -6.58 -4.03 0.93
CA ARG A 156 -6.87 -2.60 0.96
C ARG A 156 -8.32 -2.28 1.33
N LEU A 157 -9.28 -3.00 0.75
CA LEU A 157 -10.70 -2.82 1.06
C LEU A 157 -10.99 -3.22 2.51
N GLY A 158 -10.40 -4.30 3.01
CA GLY A 158 -10.49 -4.71 4.40
C GLY A 158 -9.90 -3.68 5.37
N GLU A 159 -8.73 -3.14 5.06
CA GLU A 159 -8.08 -2.12 5.89
C GLU A 159 -8.87 -0.79 5.98
N LEU A 160 -9.69 -0.50 4.98
CA LEU A 160 -10.56 0.68 4.92
C LEU A 160 -11.98 0.41 5.45
N GLY A 161 -12.26 -0.84 5.85
CA GLY A 161 -13.57 -1.24 6.39
C GLY A 161 -14.66 -1.35 5.33
N TYR A 162 -14.30 -1.55 4.05
CA TYR A 162 -15.27 -1.76 2.98
C TYR A 162 -15.69 -3.22 2.82
N LEU A 163 -14.93 -4.18 3.37
CA LEU A 163 -15.30 -5.60 3.41
C LEU A 163 -15.92 -5.94 4.76
N ALA A 164 -16.93 -6.81 4.74
CA ALA A 164 -17.51 -7.32 5.97
C ALA A 164 -16.52 -8.27 6.67
N PRO A 165 -16.55 -8.36 8.02
CA PRO A 165 -15.77 -9.37 8.73
C PRO A 165 -16.22 -10.77 8.31
N GLY A 166 -15.39 -11.47 7.54
CA GLY A 166 -15.64 -12.85 7.07
C GLY A 166 -15.50 -13.07 5.56
N GLU A 167 -15.50 -12.02 4.73
CA GLU A 167 -15.32 -12.17 3.27
C GLU A 167 -13.87 -12.45 2.85
N ASN A 168 -12.89 -12.17 3.72
CA ASN A 168 -11.46 -12.35 3.42
C ASN A 168 -11.05 -13.83 3.29
N ASP A 169 -11.74 -14.75 3.99
CA ASP A 169 -11.35 -16.16 4.04
C ASP A 169 -11.84 -16.97 2.83
N SER A 170 -12.89 -16.50 2.13
CA SER A 170 -13.48 -17.24 1.01
C SER A 170 -12.68 -17.14 -0.29
N LEU A 171 -11.93 -16.05 -0.50
CA LEU A 171 -11.20 -15.81 -1.74
C LEU A 171 -9.81 -16.47 -1.80
N THR A 172 -9.26 -16.88 -0.66
CA THR A 172 -7.92 -17.50 -0.59
C THR A 172 -7.94 -19.01 -0.87
N GLN A 173 -9.11 -19.65 -0.93
CA GLN A 173 -9.22 -21.11 -1.10
C GLN A 173 -9.37 -21.58 -2.56
N GLU A 174 -9.51 -20.68 -3.54
CA GLU A 174 -9.91 -21.05 -4.91
C GLU A 174 -8.75 -21.15 -5.93
N THR A 175 -7.48 -21.07 -5.52
CA THR A 175 -6.32 -21.08 -6.44
C THR A 175 -5.39 -22.28 -6.29
N THR A 176 -5.86 -23.39 -5.71
CA THR A 176 -5.12 -24.66 -5.70
C THR A 176 -5.91 -25.73 -6.43
N ASP A 177 -5.82 -25.75 -7.75
CA ASP A 177 -6.07 -26.92 -8.61
C ASP A 177 -5.22 -26.81 -9.88
#